data_AF-A0A0C2BXF6-F1
#
_entry.id   AF-A0A0C2BXF6-F1
#
_cell.length_a   1.000
_cell.length_b   1.000
_cell.length_c   1.000
_cell.angle_alpha   90.00
_cell.angle_beta   90.00
_cell.angle_gamma   90.00
#
_symmetry.space_group_name_H-M   'P 1'
#
loop_
_entity.id
_entity.type
_entity.pdbx_description
1 polymer ?
#
loop_
_entity_poly.entity_id
_entity_poly.type
_entity_poly.pdbx_seq_one_letter_code
_entity_poly.pdbx_strand_id
1 'polypeptide(L)'
;MCAMILAGTRIVFSAASGNSTSIASFKKRYFATEFENGEGMRSVFEKEHNADTYGIPYNFYSIMHFAKDTFAKDGTITIETIDKKYQDIIGKQELPTKDDYRKICLMYGCEKCAAENMEE
;
A
#
# COMPACT_ATOMS: atom_id res chain seq x y z
N MET A 1 -6.76 -4.77 21.17
CA MET A 1 -6.21 -5.68 20.14
C MET A 1 -6.48 -5.08 18.77
N CYS A 2 -5.44 -4.82 17.99
CA CYS A 2 -5.59 -4.45 16.58
C CYS A 2 -5.62 -5.75 15.78
N ALA A 3 -6.78 -6.07 15.20
CA ALA A 3 -6.96 -7.28 14.39
C ALA A 3 -7.01 -6.88 12.92
N MET A 4 -6.17 -7.51 12.11
CA MET A 4 -6.32 -7.41 10.66
C MET A 4 -7.39 -8.42 10.25
N ILE A 5 -8.54 -7.94 9.78
CA ILE A 5 -9.62 -8.82 9.32
C ILE A 5 -9.49 -8.93 7.80
N LEU A 6 -9.16 -10.13 7.33
CA LEU A 6 -9.26 -10.46 5.91
C LEU A 6 -10.76 -10.56 5.57
N ALA A 7 -11.28 -9.58 4.84
CA ALA A 7 -12.67 -9.58 4.36
C ALA A 7 -12.67 -9.77 2.83
N GLY A 8 -12.53 -11.03 2.39
CA GLY A 8 -12.37 -11.37 0.97
C GLY A 8 -10.99 -11.00 0.41
N THR A 9 -10.94 -10.59 -0.87
CA THR A 9 -9.71 -10.11 -1.56
C THR A 9 -9.29 -8.68 -1.15
N ARG A 10 -9.95 -8.08 -0.17
CA ARG A 10 -9.60 -6.77 0.39
C ARG A 10 -9.22 -6.93 1.86
N ILE A 11 -8.06 -6.43 2.24
CA ILE A 11 -7.70 -6.27 3.64
C ILE A 11 -8.47 -5.07 4.18
N VAL A 12 -9.32 -5.31 5.17
CA VAL A 12 -10.02 -4.27 5.90
C VAL A 12 -9.34 -4.11 7.26
N PHE A 13 -8.70 -2.96 7.46
CA PHE A 13 -8.16 -2.58 8.75
C PHE A 13 -9.30 -2.13 9.65
N SER A 14 -9.77 -3.02 10.53
CA SER A 14 -10.70 -2.66 11.60
C SER A 14 -9.89 -2.40 12.87
N ALA A 15 -9.52 -1.13 13.09
CA ALA A 15 -9.31 -0.64 14.43
C ALA A 15 -10.65 -0.11 14.94
N ALA A 16 -10.96 -0.31 16.23
CA ALA A 16 -12.22 0.07 16.86
C ALA A 16 -12.53 1.59 16.88
N SER A 17 -11.80 2.39 16.13
CA SER A 17 -12.08 3.79 15.84
C SER A 17 -12.22 3.92 14.32
N GLY A 18 -13.46 3.96 13.85
CA GLY A 18 -13.81 4.06 12.44
C GLY A 18 -13.10 5.24 11.77
N ASN A 19 -12.18 4.92 10.88
CA ASN A 19 -11.87 5.64 9.65
C ASN A 19 -10.90 4.79 8.85
N SER A 20 -11.34 4.36 7.66
CA SER A 20 -10.56 3.65 6.66
C SER A 20 -9.45 4.57 6.17
N THR A 21 -8.36 4.67 6.92
CA THR A 21 -7.26 5.57 6.60
C THR A 21 -6.40 4.84 5.59
N SER A 22 -6.57 5.20 4.31
CA SER A 22 -5.73 4.73 3.21
C SER A 22 -4.27 4.82 3.62
N ILE A 23 -3.56 3.68 3.63
CA ILE A 23 -2.13 3.54 3.98
C ILE A 23 -1.27 4.14 2.84
N ALA A 24 -1.58 5.36 2.43
CA ALA A 24 -1.11 6.05 1.22
C ALA A 24 0.31 6.62 1.33
N SER A 25 1.08 6.25 2.37
CA SER A 25 2.45 6.79 2.55
C SER A 25 3.52 6.07 1.70
N PHE A 26 3.15 5.06 0.91
CA PHE A 26 4.07 4.33 0.02
C PHE A 26 4.08 4.85 -1.42
N LYS A 27 3.99 6.17 -1.62
CA LYS A 27 3.86 6.76 -2.97
C LYS A 27 5.14 7.37 -3.57
N LYS A 28 6.30 7.23 -2.90
CA LYS A 28 7.48 8.05 -3.21
C LYS A 28 8.39 7.56 -4.36
N ARG A 29 8.04 6.53 -5.15
CA ARG A 29 9.00 5.92 -6.09
C ARG A 29 8.44 5.48 -7.45
N TYR A 30 7.43 6.15 -7.99
CA TYR A 30 6.94 5.81 -9.32
C TYR A 30 6.64 7.01 -10.22
N PHE A 31 6.78 6.77 -11.52
CA PHE A 31 6.23 7.61 -12.57
C PHE A 31 4.91 6.99 -13.04
N ALA A 32 3.90 7.83 -13.25
CA ALA A 32 2.61 7.39 -13.74
C ALA A 32 2.29 8.00 -15.11
N THR A 33 2.05 7.11 -16.07
CA THR A 33 1.89 7.41 -17.50
C THR A 33 0.70 6.65 -18.07
N GLU A 34 0.03 7.21 -19.08
CA GLU A 34 -0.95 6.49 -19.93
C GLU A 34 -2.17 5.84 -19.22
N PHE A 35 -3.06 6.67 -18.68
CA PHE A 35 -4.31 6.24 -18.06
C PHE A 35 -5.41 5.91 -19.08
N GLU A 36 -6.21 4.87 -18.81
CA GLU A 36 -7.29 4.40 -19.69
C GLU A 36 -8.36 5.48 -19.94
N ASN A 37 -8.77 6.21 -18.90
CA ASN A 37 -9.98 7.06 -18.92
C ASN A 37 -9.75 8.57 -18.82
N GLY A 38 -8.50 9.07 -18.89
CA GLY A 38 -8.20 10.51 -18.89
C GLY A 38 -8.54 11.23 -17.56
N GLU A 39 -7.51 11.71 -16.86
CA GLU A 39 -7.55 12.58 -15.67
C GLU A 39 -8.32 12.12 -14.41
N GLY A 40 -9.50 11.52 -14.50
CA GLY A 40 -10.37 11.23 -13.34
C GLY A 40 -9.75 10.30 -12.29
N MET A 41 -8.89 9.37 -12.72
CA MET A 41 -8.16 8.47 -11.81
C MET A 41 -6.78 9.01 -11.40
N ARG A 42 -6.34 10.15 -11.93
CA ARG A 42 -5.01 10.71 -11.61
C ARG A 42 -4.89 11.09 -10.13
N SER A 43 -6.00 11.53 -9.54
CA SER A 43 -6.09 11.87 -8.10
C SER A 43 -5.74 10.69 -7.19
N VAL A 44 -5.97 9.44 -7.60
CA VAL A 44 -5.59 8.27 -6.79
C VAL A 44 -4.08 8.05 -6.73
N PHE A 45 -3.33 8.62 -7.68
CA PHE A 45 -1.87 8.60 -7.73
C PHE A 45 -1.23 9.84 -7.12
N GLU A 46 -2.01 10.89 -6.85
CA GLU A 46 -1.52 12.08 -6.17
C GLU A 46 -0.96 11.71 -4.80
N LYS A 47 0.14 12.38 -4.46
CA LYS A 47 0.84 12.15 -3.21
C LYS A 47 0.02 12.76 -2.08
N GLU A 48 -0.24 11.97 -1.04
CA GLU A 48 -0.77 12.51 0.21
C GLU A 48 0.39 13.24 0.94
N HIS A 49 0.22 14.53 1.18
CA HIS A 49 1.25 15.37 1.80
C HIS A 49 1.26 15.26 3.33
N ASN A 50 0.13 14.86 3.92
CA ASN A 50 -0.03 14.74 5.38
C ASN A 50 0.11 13.30 5.88
N ALA A 51 0.51 12.36 5.02
CA ALA A 51 0.66 10.96 5.41
C ALA A 51 1.96 10.75 6.20
N ASP A 52 1.83 10.31 7.45
CA ASP A 52 2.97 9.87 8.27
C ASP A 52 3.48 8.50 7.78
N THR A 53 4.79 8.34 7.73
CA THR A 53 5.44 7.05 7.43
C THR A 53 5.67 6.22 8.69
N TYR A 54 5.56 6.83 9.88
CA TYR A 54 5.91 6.23 11.17
C TYR A 54 7.34 5.68 11.20
N GLY A 55 8.25 6.28 10.41
CA GLY A 55 9.63 5.81 10.25
C GLY A 55 9.79 4.49 9.48
N ILE A 56 8.71 3.92 8.95
CA ILE A 56 8.76 2.67 8.19
C ILE A 56 9.24 2.96 6.76
N PRO A 57 10.26 2.23 6.25
CA PRO A 57 10.78 2.44 4.90
C PRO A 57 9.76 2.04 3.84
N TYR A 58 10.02 2.47 2.61
CA TYR A 58 9.20 2.07 1.47
C TYR A 58 9.34 0.57 1.20
N ASN A 59 8.23 -0.17 1.22
CA ASN A 59 8.24 -1.61 0.96
C ASN A 59 7.52 -1.95 -0.36
N PHE A 60 8.28 -2.41 -1.37
CA PHE A 60 7.74 -2.85 -2.66
C PHE A 60 6.92 -4.14 -2.57
N TYR A 61 7.07 -4.90 -1.47
CA TYR A 61 6.30 -6.08 -1.17
C TYR A 61 5.07 -5.79 -0.30
N SER A 62 4.79 -4.53 0.02
CA SER A 62 3.58 -4.19 0.78
C SER A 62 2.34 -4.64 -0.01
N ILE A 63 1.39 -5.27 0.69
CA ILE A 63 0.09 -5.64 0.10
C ILE A 63 -0.76 -4.43 -0.30
N MET A 64 -0.38 -3.24 0.15
CA MET A 64 -1.04 -1.99 -0.21
C MET A 64 -0.58 -1.43 -1.55
N HIS A 65 0.42 -2.04 -2.19
CA HIS A 65 0.94 -1.54 -3.45
C HIS A 65 -0.01 -1.88 -4.61
N PHE A 66 -0.29 -0.92 -5.49
CA PHE A 66 -0.99 -1.17 -6.75
C PHE A 66 -0.11 -1.96 -7.73
N ALA A 67 -0.72 -2.76 -8.60
CA ALA A 67 0.00 -3.42 -9.69
C ALA A 67 0.46 -2.40 -10.74
N LYS A 68 1.48 -2.77 -11.53
CA LYS A 68 2.11 -1.90 -12.55
C LYS A 68 1.16 -1.32 -13.59
N ASP A 69 0.07 -2.01 -13.86
CA ASP A 69 -0.95 -1.76 -14.89
C ASP A 69 -2.29 -1.30 -14.30
N THR A 70 -2.33 -0.95 -13.01
CA THR A 70 -3.57 -0.49 -12.36
C THR A 70 -4.06 0.81 -13.04
N PHE A 71 -5.26 0.77 -13.63
CA PHE A 71 -5.85 1.88 -14.42
C PHE A 71 -5.09 2.25 -15.71
N ALA A 72 -4.21 1.36 -16.19
CA ALA A 72 -3.47 1.55 -17.43
C ALA A 72 -4.35 1.26 -18.65
N LYS A 73 -4.04 1.88 -19.80
CA LYS A 73 -4.58 1.43 -21.09
C LYS A 73 -4.10 0.01 -21.38
N ASP A 74 -4.89 -0.73 -22.15
CA ASP A 74 -4.52 -2.07 -22.61
C ASP A 74 -3.10 -2.10 -23.19
N GLY A 75 -2.26 -2.96 -22.63
CA GLY A 75 -0.87 -3.14 -23.05
C GLY A 75 0.13 -2.09 -22.53
N THR A 76 -0.28 -1.19 -21.64
CA THR A 76 0.56 -0.12 -21.08
C THR A 76 0.78 -0.29 -19.56
N ILE A 77 1.64 0.54 -18.96
CA ILE A 77 1.86 0.58 -17.51
C ILE A 77 1.67 2.00 -16.97
N THR A 78 1.06 2.09 -15.80
CA THR A 78 0.79 3.34 -15.06
C THR A 78 1.67 3.52 -13.85
N ILE A 79 2.44 2.50 -13.44
CA ILE A 79 3.34 2.61 -12.29
C ILE A 79 4.70 2.05 -12.68
N GLU A 80 5.65 2.95 -12.89
CA GLU A 80 7.02 2.59 -13.20
C GLU A 80 7.91 2.73 -11.97
N THR A 81 8.42 1.62 -11.45
CA THR A 81 9.35 1.60 -10.31
C THR A 81 10.70 2.22 -10.69
N ILE A 82 11.29 2.99 -9.78
CA ILE A 82 12.66 3.53 -9.96
C ILE A 82 13.67 2.39 -10.13
N ASP A 83 13.57 1.36 -9.30
CA ASP A 83 14.41 0.16 -9.39
C ASP A 83 13.64 -0.95 -10.10
N LYS A 84 14.04 -1.22 -11.34
CA LYS A 84 13.37 -2.14 -12.27
C LYS A 84 13.21 -3.55 -11.76
N LYS A 85 14.04 -4.00 -10.81
CA LYS A 85 13.90 -5.34 -10.23
C LYS A 85 12.57 -5.53 -9.49
N TYR A 86 11.92 -4.44 -9.06
CA TYR A 86 10.62 -4.47 -8.39
C TYR A 86 9.43 -4.29 -9.32
N GLN A 87 9.67 -4.02 -10.62
CA GLN A 87 8.62 -3.69 -11.57
C GLN A 87 7.54 -4.77 -11.69
N ASP A 88 7.95 -6.03 -11.60
CA ASP A 88 7.07 -7.21 -11.67
C ASP A 88 6.73 -7.80 -10.30
N ILE A 89 7.11 -7.13 -9.21
CA ILE A 89 6.84 -7.55 -7.83
C ILE A 89 5.63 -6.82 -7.27
N ILE A 90 5.50 -5.53 -7.57
CA ILE A 90 4.46 -4.68 -6.99
C ILE A 90 3.04 -5.15 -7.30
N GLY A 91 2.16 -5.10 -6.30
CA GLY A 91 0.72 -5.38 -6.43
C GLY A 91 0.35 -6.81 -6.76
N LYS A 92 1.20 -7.77 -6.39
CA LYS A 92 0.96 -9.22 -6.56
C LYS A 92 0.85 -9.97 -5.24
N GLN A 93 0.88 -9.26 -4.12
CA GLN A 93 0.95 -9.85 -2.79
C GLN A 93 -0.43 -10.29 -2.32
N GLU A 94 -0.50 -11.51 -1.79
CA GLU A 94 -1.72 -12.08 -1.20
C GLU A 94 -1.78 -11.88 0.31
N LEU A 95 -0.62 -11.67 0.95
CA LEU A 95 -0.49 -11.47 2.39
C LEU A 95 0.27 -10.17 2.72
N PRO A 96 -0.09 -9.51 3.84
CA PRO A 96 0.65 -8.36 4.34
C PRO A 96 2.03 -8.74 4.85
N THR A 97 2.96 -7.82 4.68
CA THR A 97 4.32 -7.92 5.20
C THR A 97 4.38 -7.50 6.67
N LYS A 98 5.49 -7.84 7.33
CA LYS A 98 5.81 -7.37 8.68
C LYS A 98 5.71 -5.84 8.82
N ASP A 99 6.13 -5.09 7.80
CA ASP A 99 6.03 -3.63 7.76
C ASP A 99 4.59 -3.12 7.66
N ASP A 100 3.71 -3.83 6.95
CA ASP A 100 2.28 -3.49 6.90
C ASP A 100 1.66 -3.59 8.30
N TYR A 101 1.93 -4.70 9.00
CA TYR A 101 1.50 -4.88 10.39
C TYR A 101 2.08 -3.82 11.31
N ARG A 102 3.38 -3.54 11.21
CA ARG A 102 4.06 -2.54 12.04
C ARG A 102 3.44 -1.15 11.87
N LYS A 103 3.09 -0.77 10.64
CA LYS A 103 2.49 0.53 10.35
C LYS A 103 1.14 0.71 11.02
N ILE A 104 0.31 -0.32 10.99
CA ILE A 104 -1.00 -0.31 11.66
C ILE A 104 -0.82 -0.22 13.17
N CYS A 105 0.15 -0.97 13.73
CA CYS A 105 0.45 -0.92 15.15
C CYS A 105 0.82 0.48 15.63
N LEU A 106 1.68 1.16 14.86
CA LEU A 106 2.11 2.53 15.16
C LEU A 106 0.98 3.54 14.95
N MET A 107 0.20 3.38 13.88
CA MET A 107 -0.92 4.28 13.56
C MET A 107 -2.03 4.25 14.62
N TYR A 108 -2.33 3.09 15.18
CA TYR A 108 -3.39 2.93 16.19
C TYR A 108 -2.89 2.79 17.63
N GLY A 109 -1.58 2.91 17.88
CA GLY A 109 -1.00 2.83 19.23
C GLY A 109 -1.25 1.48 19.92
N CYS A 110 -1.16 0.37 19.18
CA CYS A 110 -1.51 -0.94 19.69
C CYS A 110 -0.48 -1.41 20.74
N GLU A 111 -0.94 -1.83 21.93
CA GLU A 111 -0.06 -2.32 23.02
C GLU A 111 0.73 -3.59 22.66
N LYS A 112 0.18 -4.41 21.76
CA LYS A 112 0.82 -5.63 21.23
C LYS A 112 0.76 -5.58 19.71
N CYS A 113 1.90 -5.83 19.07
CA CYS A 113 1.99 -5.79 17.62
C CYS A 113 2.18 -7.17 17.00
N ALA A 114 1.31 -7.53 16.04
CA ALA A 114 1.42 -8.81 15.33
C ALA A 114 2.74 -8.95 14.56
N ALA A 115 3.33 -7.84 14.12
CA ALA A 115 4.61 -7.80 13.41
C ALA A 115 5.76 -8.43 14.21
N GLU A 116 5.71 -8.41 15.55
CA GLU A 116 6.78 -8.94 16.41
C GLU A 116 6.89 -10.47 16.34
N ASN A 117 5.82 -11.16 15.94
CA ASN A 117 5.78 -12.62 15.84
C ASN A 117 5.94 -13.11 14.39
N MET A 118 6.26 -12.22 13.45
CA MET A 118 6.42 -12.55 12.04
C MET A 118 7.90 -12.71 11.68
N GLU A 119 8.21 -13.82 11.03
CA GLU A 119 9.47 -14.03 10.31
C GLU A 119 9.55 -13.04 9.14
N GLU A 120 10.78 -12.75 8.73
CA GLU A 120 11.13 -11.71 7.75
C GLU A 120 10.96 -12.19 6.29
#